data_AF-A0A7C4ZZP7-F1
#
_entry.id   AF-A0A7C4ZZP7-F1
#
_cell.length_a   1.000
_cell.length_b   1.000
_cell.length_c   1.000
_cell.angle_alpha   90.00
_cell.angle_beta   90.00
_cell.angle_gamma   90.00
#
_symmetry.space_group_name_H-M   'P 1'
#
loop_
_entity.id
_entity.type
_entity.pdbx_description
1 polymer ?
#
loop_
_entity_poly.entity_id
_entity_poly.type
_entity_poly.pdbx_seq_one_letter_code
_entity_poly.pdbx_strand_id
1 'polypeptide(L)'
;MNSRERVNLALNHKEPDRVPLDLGGSVVTCMHVSIVYKLRQALVPDAPGTPVKVVEPYQMLGEIKPDLRQILEVDVATIRGPRTNTFQIT
;
A
#
# COMPACT_ATOMS: atom_id res chain seq x y z
N MET A 1 -14.37 -8.07 -12.38
CA MET A 1 -13.44 -7.03 -12.86
C MET A 1 -12.12 -7.19 -12.12
N ASN A 2 -10.98 -7.14 -12.81
CA ASN A 2 -9.68 -7.12 -12.14
C ASN A 2 -9.25 -5.68 -11.78
N SER A 3 -8.23 -5.53 -10.93
CA SER A 3 -7.74 -4.21 -10.49
C SER A 3 -7.36 -3.28 -11.63
N ARG A 4 -6.74 -3.80 -12.69
CA ARG A 4 -6.35 -2.99 -13.86
C ARG A 4 -7.57 -2.45 -14.61
N GLU A 5 -8.57 -3.30 -14.85
CA GLU A 5 -9.83 -2.90 -15.48
C GLU A 5 -10.56 -1.84 -14.64
N ARG A 6 -10.62 -2.05 -13.32
CA ARG A 6 -11.26 -1.14 -12.36
C ARG A 6 -10.65 0.26 -12.41
N VAL A 7 -9.33 0.34 -12.32
CA VAL A 7 -8.61 1.62 -12.41
C VAL A 7 -8.82 2.27 -13.78
N ASN A 8 -8.72 1.50 -14.87
CA ASN A 8 -8.91 2.04 -16.22
C ASN A 8 -10.32 2.61 -16.44
N LEU A 9 -11.37 1.95 -15.95
CA LEU A 9 -12.74 2.47 -16.07
C LEU A 9 -12.91 3.78 -15.30
N ALA A 10 -12.43 3.83 -14.05
CA ALA A 10 -12.50 5.03 -13.23
C ALA A 10 -11.76 6.22 -13.86
N LEU A 11 -10.55 6.00 -14.40
CA LEU A 11 -9.77 7.03 -15.11
C LEU A 11 -10.45 7.52 -16.39
N ASN A 12 -11.32 6.71 -16.99
CA ASN A 12 -12.12 7.06 -18.17
C ASN A 12 -13.52 7.58 -17.81
N HIS A 13 -13.76 7.95 -16.55
CA HIS A 13 -15.05 8.43 -16.05
C HIS A 13 -16.22 7.46 -16.31
N LYS A 14 -15.94 6.15 -16.25
CA LYS A 14 -16.95 5.08 -16.34
C LYS A 14 -17.07 4.40 -14.98
N GLU A 15 -18.30 4.10 -14.56
CA GLU A 15 -18.57 3.44 -13.28
C GLU A 15 -17.93 2.03 -13.25
N PRO A 16 -16.97 1.77 -12.34
CA PRO A 16 -16.40 0.44 -12.13
C PRO A 16 -17.29 -0.41 -11.21
N ASP A 17 -16.84 -1.63 -10.86
CA ASP A 17 -17.53 -2.47 -9.87
C ASP A 17 -17.41 -1.96 -8.43
N ARG A 18 -16.39 -1.15 -8.14
CA ARG A 18 -16.22 -0.34 -6.90
C ARG A 18 -15.16 0.73 -7.11
N VAL A 19 -15.10 1.70 -6.19
CA VAL A 19 -14.05 2.74 -6.16
C VAL A 19 -12.66 2.07 -6.08
N PRO A 20 -11.73 2.36 -7.02
CA PRO A 20 -10.38 1.81 -6.95
C PRO A 20 -9.63 2.32 -5.73
N LEU A 21 -8.86 1.44 -5.07
CA LEU A 21 -8.09 1.76 -3.87
C LEU A 21 -6.58 1.79 -4.15
N ASP A 22 -5.93 2.93 -3.90
CA ASP A 22 -4.46 3.05 -3.89
C ASP A 22 -3.94 3.18 -2.45
N LEU A 23 -3.19 2.18 -2.00
CA LEU A 23 -2.45 2.18 -0.74
C LEU A 23 -1.01 1.71 -0.98
N GLY A 24 -0.17 2.64 -1.44
CA GLY A 24 1.26 2.43 -1.66
C GLY A 24 1.69 2.33 -3.13
N GLY A 25 0.88 2.81 -4.07
CA GLY A 25 1.22 3.04 -5.47
C GLY A 25 2.23 4.18 -5.67
N SER A 26 2.25 5.14 -4.75
CA SER A 26 3.22 6.23 -4.70
C SER A 26 3.68 6.48 -3.27
N VAL A 27 4.63 7.41 -3.09
CA VAL A 27 5.09 7.82 -1.76
C VAL A 27 4.04 8.66 -1.02
N VAL A 28 3.08 9.26 -1.75
CA VAL A 28 2.02 10.09 -1.15
C VAL A 28 0.71 9.33 -0.94
N THR A 29 0.58 8.12 -1.48
CA THR A 29 -0.60 7.25 -1.30
C THR A 29 -0.35 6.11 -0.32
N CYS A 30 0.70 6.21 0.49
CA CYS A 30 1.05 5.26 1.56
C CYS A 30 0.27 5.51 2.86
N MET A 31 0.62 4.77 3.91
CA MET A 31 0.03 4.85 5.24
C MET A 31 1.11 4.96 6.31
N HIS A 32 0.84 5.76 7.35
CA HIS A 32 1.75 5.89 8.50
C HIS A 32 1.99 4.52 9.17
N VAL A 33 3.25 4.26 9.56
CA VAL A 33 3.72 2.95 10.05
C VAL A 33 2.92 2.41 11.22
N SER A 34 2.44 3.28 12.12
CA SER A 34 1.62 2.88 13.26
C SER A 34 0.25 2.33 12.85
N ILE A 35 -0.32 2.83 11.74
CA ILE A 35 -1.61 2.34 11.23
C ILE A 35 -1.39 1.03 10.47
N VAL A 36 -0.31 0.92 9.69
CA VAL A 36 0.08 -0.35 9.06
C VAL A 36 0.24 -1.44 10.13
N TYR A 37 0.93 -1.15 11.23
CA TYR A 37 1.06 -2.08 12.36
C TYR A 37 -0.32 -2.51 12.88
N LYS A 38 -1.21 -1.57 13.20
CA LYS A 38 -2.55 -1.87 13.71
C LYS A 38 -3.36 -2.74 12.74
N LEU A 39 -3.31 -2.45 11.45
CA LEU A 39 -4.01 -3.24 10.43
C LEU A 39 -3.42 -4.64 10.32
N ARG A 40 -2.10 -4.80 10.37
CA ARG A 40 -1.48 -6.12 10.35
C ARG A 40 -1.88 -6.94 11.56
N GLN A 41 -1.83 -6.37 12.75
CA GLN A 41 -2.26 -7.04 13.98
C GLN A 41 -3.74 -7.43 13.97
N ALA A 42 -4.59 -6.72 13.21
CA ALA A 42 -6.01 -6.99 13.13
C ALA A 42 -6.39 -7.98 12.01
N LEU A 43 -5.67 -7.98 10.90
CA LEU A 43 -6.10 -8.63 9.65
C LEU A 43 -5.16 -9.74 9.17
N VAL A 44 -3.90 -9.74 9.61
CA VAL A 44 -2.86 -10.67 9.17
C VAL A 44 -2.50 -11.59 10.35
N PRO A 45 -2.23 -12.90 10.12
CA PRO A 45 -1.81 -13.82 11.18
C PRO A 45 -0.34 -13.61 11.59
N ASP A 46 0.05 -12.37 11.83
CA ASP A 46 1.36 -12.03 12.38
C ASP A 46 1.39 -12.35 13.89
N ALA A 47 2.57 -12.70 14.42
CA ALA A 47 2.76 -12.79 15.86
C ALA A 47 2.56 -11.40 16.51
N PRO A 48 1.99 -11.32 17.72
CA PRO A 48 1.89 -10.06 18.45
C PRO A 48 3.24 -9.35 18.56
N GLY A 49 3.28 -8.07 18.21
CA GLY A 49 4.51 -7.26 18.24
C GLY A 49 5.41 -7.43 17.01
N THR A 50 4.97 -8.12 15.95
CA THR A 50 5.72 -8.18 14.68
C THR A 50 5.95 -6.76 14.14
N PRO A 51 7.20 -6.33 13.93
CA PRO A 51 7.50 -4.95 13.53
C PRO A 51 7.11 -4.69 12.07
N VAL A 52 6.78 -3.42 11.78
CA VAL A 52 6.61 -2.93 10.41
C VAL A 52 7.82 -2.10 10.01
N LYS A 53 8.37 -2.38 8.83
CA LYS A 53 9.48 -1.62 8.27
C LYS A 53 9.04 -0.21 7.89
N VAL A 54 9.79 0.80 8.34
CA VAL A 54 9.66 2.17 7.83
C VAL A 54 10.35 2.23 6.46
N VAL A 55 9.62 2.63 5.43
CA VAL A 55 10.13 2.73 4.03
C VAL A 55 10.36 4.16 3.58
N GLU A 56 9.80 5.11 4.32
CA GLU A 56 9.95 6.54 4.08
C GLU A 56 9.93 7.24 5.45
N PRO A 57 11.08 7.64 6.00
CA PRO A 57 11.18 8.20 7.34
C PRO A 57 10.57 9.59 7.52
N TYR A 58 10.52 10.42 6.47
CA TYR A 58 10.05 11.80 6.60
C TYR A 58 8.57 11.87 7.00
N GLN A 59 7.75 11.01 6.39
CA GLN A 59 6.33 10.85 6.68
C GLN A 59 6.06 9.64 7.59
N MET A 60 7.10 8.92 8.00
CA MET A 60 7.02 7.69 8.79
C MET A 60 6.10 6.62 8.15
N LEU A 61 6.28 6.36 6.85
CA LEU A 61 5.45 5.41 6.10
C LEU A 61 5.88 3.98 6.34
N GLY A 62 4.90 3.12 6.62
CA GLY A 62 5.11 1.69 6.78
C GLY A 62 5.08 0.94 5.45
N GLU A 63 5.85 -0.14 5.35
CA GLU A 63 5.77 -1.08 4.25
C GLU A 63 4.41 -1.79 4.21
N ILE A 64 3.66 -1.60 3.13
CA ILE A 64 2.47 -2.40 2.83
C ILE A 64 2.92 -3.66 2.09
N LYS A 65 3.08 -4.77 2.82
CA LYS A 65 3.47 -6.07 2.26
C LYS A 65 2.36 -6.68 1.38
N PRO A 66 2.69 -7.61 0.46
CA PRO A 66 1.72 -8.19 -0.47
C PRO A 66 0.50 -8.85 0.18
N ASP A 67 0.67 -9.49 1.33
CA ASP A 67 -0.40 -10.12 2.11
C ASP A 67 -1.45 -9.10 2.57
N LEU A 68 -1.02 -7.97 3.15
CA LEU A 68 -1.91 -6.90 3.58
C LEU A 68 -2.55 -6.20 2.37
N ARG A 69 -1.82 -6.01 1.27
CA ARG A 69 -2.40 -5.47 0.02
C ARG A 69 -3.53 -6.33 -0.51
N GLN A 70 -3.35 -7.66 -0.46
CA GLN A 70 -4.35 -8.60 -0.92
C GLN A 70 -5.61 -8.56 -0.05
N ILE A 71 -5.45 -8.52 1.28
CA ILE A 71 -6.59 -8.45 2.22
C ILE A 71 -7.36 -7.13 2.09
N LEU A 72 -6.66 -6.00 1.91
CA LEU A 72 -7.27 -4.69 1.69
C LEU A 72 -7.75 -4.49 0.23
N GLU A 73 -7.51 -5.47 -0.63
CA GLU A 73 -7.85 -5.45 -2.05
C GLU A 73 -7.36 -4.20 -2.81
N VAL A 74 -6.11 -3.80 -2.54
CA VAL A 74 -5.44 -2.64 -3.16
C VAL A 74 -5.26 -2.86 -4.67
N ASP A 75 -5.62 -1.86 -5.46
CA ASP A 75 -5.68 -1.95 -6.93
C ASP A 75 -4.41 -1.45 -7.63
N VAL A 76 -3.59 -0.66 -6.93
CA VAL A 76 -2.41 -0.01 -7.50
C VAL A 76 -1.14 -0.56 -6.85
N ALA A 77 -0.13 -0.82 -7.68
CA ALA A 77 1.20 -1.21 -7.24
C ALA A 77 2.21 -0.17 -7.70
N THR A 78 3.15 0.15 -6.81
CA THR A 78 4.27 1.03 -7.14
C THR A 78 5.32 0.29 -7.97
N ILE A 79 5.83 0.95 -9.02
CA ILE A 79 7.02 0.49 -9.75
C ILE A 79 8.21 1.24 -9.15
N ARG A 80 8.98 0.56 -8.30
CA ARG A 80 10.18 1.12 -7.69
C ARG A 80 11.42 0.66 -8.43
N GLY A 81 12.36 1.58 -8.65
CA GLY A 81 13.71 1.23 -9.07
C GLY A 81 14.46 0.47 -7.97
N PRO A 82 15.69 -0.01 -8.23
CA PRO A 82 16.46 -0.82 -7.29
C PRO A 82 16.85 -0.10 -5.99
N ARG A 83 16.68 1.23 -5.90
CA ARG A 83 16.92 2.00 -4.67
C ARG A 83 15.63 2.06 -3.83
N THR A 84 15.76 1.75 -2.54
CA THR A 84 14.64 1.35 -1.67
C THR A 84 13.96 2.49 -0.91
N ASN A 85 14.53 3.71 -0.90
CA ASN A 85 13.94 4.87 -0.24
C ASN A 85 13.93 6.11 -1.16
N THR A 86 12.88 6.93 -1.01
CA THR A 86 12.69 8.19 -1.77
C THR A 86 13.81 9.19 -1.49
N PHE A 87 14.44 9.08 -0.31
CA PHE A 87 15.44 10.03 0.17
C PHE A 87 16.89 9.54 0.07
N GLN A 88 17.15 8.31 -0.40
CA GLN A 88 18.51 7.78 -0.60
C GLN A 88 19.43 7.83 0.63
N ILE A 89 18.88 7.84 1.85
CA ILE A 89 19.67 7.82 3.09
C ILE A 89 19.94 6.35 3.45
N THR A 90 21.16 5.90 3.15
CA THR A 90 21.76 4.65 3.68
C THR A 90 22.34 4.87 5.06
#